data_AF-A0A6L9QGD1-F1
#
_entry.id   AF-A0A6L9QGD1-F1
#
_cell.length_a   1.000
_cell.length_b   1.000
_cell.length_c   1.000
_cell.angle_alpha   90.00
_cell.angle_beta   90.00
_cell.angle_gamma   90.00
#
_symmetry.space_group_name_H-M   'P 1'
#
loop_
_entity.id
_entity.type
_entity.pdbx_description
1 polymer ?
#
loop_
_entity_poly.entity_id
_entity_poly.type
_entity_poly.pdbx_seq_one_letter_code
_entity_poly.pdbx_strand_id
1 'polypeptide(L)'
;MTGPATRADLLSLTPDALAALANRGLVKRAAKDLDAGGGPAITAAPDGGIAGTFPDGTETCLPAGAGLEAATCSCAATGTCRHRICLVLAYQRTAAPAAEPDAEPEAEPEAPGAA
;
A
#
# COMPACT_ATOMS: atom_id res chain seq x y z
N MET A 1 -13.56 7.00 -21.02
CA MET A 1 -12.82 5.74 -20.88
C MET A 1 -11.58 6.05 -20.06
N THR A 2 -11.72 6.05 -18.74
CA THR A 2 -10.60 6.31 -17.83
C THR A 2 -9.73 5.06 -17.84
N GLY A 3 -8.53 5.17 -18.40
CA GLY A 3 -7.55 4.08 -18.43
C GLY A 3 -7.18 3.61 -17.02
N PRO A 4 -6.44 2.49 -16.87
CA PRO A 4 -6.11 1.89 -15.58
C PRO A 4 -5.49 2.96 -14.69
N ALA A 5 -6.25 3.41 -13.68
CA ALA A 5 -6.04 4.69 -13.05
C ALA A 5 -4.84 4.63 -12.11
N THR A 6 -3.66 4.88 -12.66
CA THR A 6 -2.49 5.24 -11.86
C THR A 6 -2.83 6.51 -11.08
N ARG A 7 -2.88 6.40 -9.76
CA ARG A 7 -3.21 7.49 -8.84
C ARG A 7 -1.99 8.41 -8.69
N ALA A 8 -1.76 9.24 -9.69
CA ALA A 8 -0.65 10.19 -9.72
C ALA A 8 -0.67 11.15 -8.51
N ASP A 9 -1.87 11.46 -8.00
CA ASP A 9 -2.06 12.22 -6.77
C ASP A 9 -1.40 11.53 -5.57
N LEU A 10 -1.57 10.20 -5.42
CA LEU A 10 -0.89 9.43 -4.38
C LEU A 10 0.61 9.35 -4.62
N LEU A 11 1.06 9.19 -5.87
CA LEU A 11 2.47 9.12 -6.22
C LEU A 11 3.23 10.44 -5.97
N SER A 12 2.51 11.57 -6.02
CA SER A 12 3.06 12.90 -5.76
C SER A 12 3.26 13.20 -4.27
N LEU A 13 2.68 12.40 -3.37
CA LEU A 13 2.76 12.64 -1.93
C LEU A 13 4.17 12.34 -1.40
N THR A 14 4.92 13.39 -1.07
CA THR A 14 6.24 13.26 -0.46
C THR A 14 6.15 12.88 1.02
N PRO A 15 7.23 12.34 1.61
CA PRO A 15 7.28 12.06 3.05
C PRO A 15 6.97 13.28 3.93
N ASP A 16 7.40 14.49 3.52
CA ASP A 16 7.09 15.73 4.24
C ASP A 16 5.62 16.15 4.06
N ALA A 17 5.01 15.93 2.88
CA ALA A 17 3.58 16.15 2.69
C ALA A 17 2.74 15.21 3.56
N LEU A 18 3.08 13.93 3.61
CA LEU A 18 2.45 12.96 4.52
C LEU A 18 2.65 13.34 5.99
N ALA A 19 3.83 13.87 6.34
CA ALA A 19 4.11 14.32 7.70
C ALA A 19 3.29 15.55 8.09
N ALA A 20 3.00 16.45 7.14
CA ALA A 20 2.15 17.62 7.34
C ALA A 20 0.67 17.26 7.47
N LEU A 21 0.18 16.26 6.72
CA LEU A 21 -1.21 15.78 6.77
C LEU A 21 -1.51 14.90 7.99
N ALA A 22 -0.50 14.23 8.52
CA ALA A 22 -0.63 13.33 9.65
C ALA A 22 0.29 13.79 10.79
N ASN A 23 1.46 13.14 10.91
CA ASN A 23 2.53 13.49 11.82
C ASN A 23 3.79 12.74 11.40
N ARG A 24 4.98 13.35 11.50
CA ARG A 24 6.26 12.74 11.11
C ARG A 24 6.52 11.38 11.79
N GLY A 25 6.08 11.22 13.05
CA GLY A 25 6.19 9.97 13.79
C GLY A 25 5.28 8.84 13.29
N LEU A 26 4.13 9.17 12.68
CA LEU A 26 3.26 8.16 12.05
C LEU A 26 3.84 7.71 10.72
N VAL A 27 4.37 8.63 9.91
CA VAL A 27 5.01 8.32 8.63
C VAL A 27 6.21 7.38 8.81
N LYS A 28 7.10 7.70 9.77
CA LYS A 28 8.25 6.84 10.07
C LYS A 28 7.85 5.43 10.52
N ARG A 29 6.82 5.31 11.35
CA ARG A 29 6.33 4.00 11.82
C ARG A 29 5.67 3.21 10.70
N ALA A 30 4.82 3.85 9.90
CA ALA A 30 4.20 3.22 8.73
C ALA A 30 5.24 2.71 7.73
N ALA A 31 6.28 3.51 7.42
CA ALA A 31 7.37 3.08 6.56
C ALA A 31 8.11 1.86 7.15
N LYS A 32 8.45 1.91 8.44
CA LYS A 32 9.12 0.79 9.12
C LYS A 32 8.28 -0.49 9.14
N ASP A 33 6.98 -0.37 9.39
CA ASP A 33 6.06 -1.51 9.39
C ASP A 33 5.97 -2.12 7.97
N LEU A 34 5.92 -1.26 6.94
CA LEU A 34 5.94 -1.69 5.54
C LEU A 34 7.25 -2.39 5.16
N ASP A 35 8.39 -1.85 5.57
CA ASP A 35 9.72 -2.46 5.37
C ASP A 35 9.88 -3.79 6.10
N ALA A 36 9.19 -3.96 7.24
CA ALA A 36 9.16 -5.20 7.99
C ALA A 36 8.20 -6.26 7.40
N GLY A 37 7.57 -5.99 6.25
CA GLY A 37 6.61 -6.89 5.62
C GLY A 37 5.20 -6.83 6.21
N GLY A 38 4.91 -5.88 7.10
CA GLY A 38 3.58 -5.61 7.67
C GLY A 38 2.70 -4.74 6.76
N GLY A 39 2.97 -4.71 5.46
CA GLY A 39 2.22 -3.93 4.48
C GLY A 39 0.83 -4.50 4.19
N PRO A 40 -0.09 -3.69 3.64
CA PRO A 40 -1.38 -4.17 3.18
C PRO A 40 -1.28 -4.86 1.81
N ALA A 41 -2.16 -5.83 1.57
CA ALA A 41 -2.47 -6.30 0.22
C ALA A 41 -3.29 -5.22 -0.51
N ILE A 42 -2.74 -4.68 -1.59
CA ILE A 42 -3.34 -3.57 -2.34
C ILE A 42 -4.25 -4.10 -3.43
N THR A 43 -5.47 -3.56 -3.47
CA THR A 43 -6.46 -3.83 -4.51
C THR A 43 -6.89 -2.51 -5.14
N ALA A 44 -6.63 -2.34 -6.44
CA ALA A 44 -7.13 -1.20 -7.20
C ALA A 44 -8.54 -1.49 -7.71
N ALA A 45 -9.49 -0.63 -7.34
CA ALA A 45 -10.87 -0.70 -7.80
C ALA A 45 -11.01 -0.05 -9.19
N PRO A 46 -11.98 -0.50 -10.01
CA PRO A 46 -12.16 -0.02 -11.39
C PRO A 46 -12.64 1.43 -11.48
N ASP A 47 -13.15 1.99 -10.39
CA ASP A 47 -13.50 3.40 -10.23
C ASP A 47 -12.28 4.29 -9.93
N GLY A 48 -11.10 3.70 -9.73
CA GLY A 48 -9.85 4.38 -9.35
C GLY A 48 -9.63 4.47 -7.84
N GLY A 49 -10.45 3.82 -7.02
CA GLY A 49 -10.21 3.68 -5.59
C GLY A 49 -9.08 2.69 -5.29
N ILE A 50 -8.34 2.89 -4.20
CA ILE A 50 -7.30 1.97 -3.74
C ILE A 50 -7.71 1.43 -2.38
N ALA A 51 -7.92 0.11 -2.29
CA ALA A 51 -8.16 -0.58 -1.03
C ALA A 51 -6.89 -1.31 -0.57
N GLY A 52 -6.74 -1.45 0.75
CA GLY A 52 -5.63 -2.13 1.39
C GLY A 52 -6.10 -2.97 2.56
N THR A 53 -5.82 -4.27 2.51
CA THR A 53 -6.13 -5.21 3.61
C THR A 53 -4.85 -5.62 4.31
N PHE A 54 -4.75 -5.30 5.60
CA PHE A 54 -3.59 -5.63 6.43
C PHE A 54 -3.69 -7.05 6.99
N PRO A 55 -2.55 -7.68 7.33
CA PRO A 55 -2.53 -9.02 7.93
C PRO A 55 -3.20 -9.07 9.32
N ASP A 56 -3.38 -7.92 9.98
CA ASP A 56 -4.13 -7.81 11.24
C ASP A 56 -5.65 -7.76 11.04
N GLY A 57 -6.14 -7.84 9.80
CA GLY A 57 -7.55 -7.73 9.43
C GLY A 57 -8.04 -6.29 9.30
N THR A 58 -7.17 -5.29 9.46
CA THR A 58 -7.53 -3.89 9.23
C THR A 58 -7.72 -3.64 7.75
N GLU A 59 -8.80 -2.96 7.41
CA GLU A 59 -9.13 -2.57 6.03
C GLU A 59 -9.03 -1.07 5.90
N THR A 60 -8.36 -0.64 4.84
CA THR A 60 -8.18 0.77 4.49
C THR A 60 -8.66 1.01 3.08
N CYS A 61 -9.30 2.15 2.86
CA CYS A 61 -9.77 2.52 1.54
C CYS A 61 -9.47 3.98 1.27
N LEU A 62 -8.96 4.23 0.06
CA LEU A 62 -8.61 5.52 -0.48
C LEU A 62 -9.51 5.76 -1.70
N PRO A 63 -10.56 6.60 -1.57
CA PRO A 63 -11.49 6.84 -2.67
C PRO A 63 -10.80 7.53 -3.85
N ALA A 64 -11.31 7.28 -5.06
CA ALA A 64 -10.79 7.82 -6.30
C ALA A 64 -10.80 9.37 -6.29
N GLY A 65 -9.70 9.98 -6.73
CA GLY A 65 -9.57 11.43 -6.83
C GLY A 65 -9.50 12.16 -5.49
N ALA A 66 -9.39 11.44 -4.37
CA ALA A 66 -9.27 12.03 -3.04
C ALA A 66 -7.95 11.67 -2.36
N GLY A 67 -7.39 12.62 -1.61
CA GLY A 67 -6.14 12.46 -0.86
C GLY A 67 -6.30 11.67 0.44
N LEU A 68 -5.22 11.62 1.22
CA LEU A 68 -5.14 10.89 2.50
C LEU A 68 -6.23 11.29 3.52
N GLU A 69 -6.69 12.54 3.47
CA GLU A 69 -7.70 13.07 4.39
C GLU A 69 -9.06 12.39 4.23
N ALA A 70 -9.42 11.98 3.01
CA ALA A 70 -10.66 11.26 2.71
C ALA A 70 -10.52 9.74 2.86
N ALA A 71 -9.33 9.25 3.22
CA ALA A 71 -9.10 7.83 3.40
C ALA A 71 -9.89 7.32 4.61
N THR A 72 -10.48 6.13 4.48
CA THR A 72 -11.16 5.44 5.57
C THR A 72 -10.29 4.28 6.07
N CYS A 73 -10.47 3.93 7.33
CA CYS A 73 -9.79 2.79 7.95
C CYS A 73 -10.72 2.17 8.98
N SER A 74 -10.79 0.84 9.05
CA SER A 74 -11.58 0.11 10.05
C SER A 74 -10.93 0.07 11.44
N CYS A 75 -9.72 0.61 11.60
CA CYS A 75 -9.06 0.69 12.91
C CYS A 75 -9.79 1.64 13.87
N ALA A 76 -9.53 1.52 15.18
CA ALA A 76 -10.13 2.36 16.22
C ALA A 76 -9.68 3.84 16.23
N ALA A 77 -8.80 4.27 15.31
CA ALA A 77 -8.35 5.65 15.25
C ALA A 77 -9.43 6.56 14.63
N THR A 78 -9.69 7.70 15.28
CA THR A 78 -10.69 8.68 14.86
C THR A 78 -10.22 9.63 13.75
N GLY A 79 -8.96 9.52 13.32
CA GLY A 79 -8.36 10.38 12.29
C GLY A 79 -7.30 9.64 11.49
N THR A 80 -6.32 10.38 10.97
CA THR A 80 -5.23 9.79 10.18
C THR A 80 -4.40 8.83 11.02
N CYS A 81 -4.33 7.57 10.60
CA CYS A 81 -3.64 6.50 11.30
C CYS A 81 -2.45 5.95 10.49
N ARG A 82 -1.64 5.11 11.13
CA ARG A 82 -0.49 4.46 10.47
C ARG A 82 -0.91 3.63 9.26
N HIS A 83 -2.08 2.98 9.31
CA HIS A 83 -2.57 2.11 8.24
C HIS A 83 -2.87 2.90 6.96
N ARG A 84 -3.53 4.07 7.06
CA ARG A 84 -3.80 4.93 5.91
C ARG A 84 -2.52 5.42 5.24
N ILE A 85 -1.52 5.81 6.04
CA ILE A 85 -0.20 6.22 5.52
C ILE A 85 0.52 5.03 4.89
N CYS A 86 0.50 3.88 5.55
CA CYS A 86 1.13 2.66 5.06
C CYS A 86 0.52 2.23 3.72
N LEU A 87 -0.80 2.36 3.52
CA LEU A 87 -1.45 2.11 2.24
C LEU A 87 -0.91 3.02 1.12
N VAL A 88 -0.75 4.32 1.39
CA VAL A 88 -0.16 5.25 0.40
C VAL A 88 1.28 4.86 0.07
N LEU A 89 2.11 4.61 1.09
CA LEU A 89 3.51 4.23 0.88
C LEU A 89 3.64 2.89 0.14
N ALA A 90 2.79 1.92 0.46
CA ALA A 90 2.73 0.63 -0.21
C ALA A 90 2.32 0.81 -1.67
N TYR A 91 1.29 1.62 -1.94
CA TYR A 91 0.87 1.94 -3.30
C TYR A 91 1.99 2.59 -4.11
N GLN A 92 2.69 3.56 -3.52
CA GLN A 92 3.85 4.21 -4.14
C GLN A 92 4.96 3.20 -4.50
N ARG A 93 5.23 2.21 -3.65
CA ARG A 93 6.21 1.16 -3.94
C ARG A 93 5.77 0.21 -5.05
N THR A 94 4.48 -0.13 -5.11
CA THR A 94 3.94 -1.00 -6.16
C THR A 94 3.81 -0.31 -7.52
N ALA A 95 3.60 1.01 -7.52
CA ALA A 95 3.39 1.81 -8.72
C ALA A 95 4.67 2.52 -9.20
N ALA A 96 5.70 2.62 -8.36
CA ALA A 96 7.05 2.88 -8.84
C ALA A 96 7.39 1.77 -9.85
N PRO A 97 7.87 2.10 -11.06
CA PRO A 97 8.26 1.09 -12.03
C PRO A 97 9.26 0.19 -11.33
N ALA A 98 8.88 -1.08 -11.18
CA ALA A 98 9.70 -2.07 -10.53
C ALA A 98 11.07 -2.09 -11.22
N ALA A 99 12.11 -1.66 -10.50
CA ALA A 99 13.23 -2.57 -10.37
C ALA A 99 12.64 -3.77 -9.61
N GLU A 100 12.42 -4.82 -10.36
CA GLU A 100 11.69 -6.05 -10.06
C GLU A 100 11.88 -6.52 -8.60
N PRO A 101 10.82 -6.66 -7.78
CA PRO A 101 10.82 -7.72 -6.80
C PRO A 101 10.52 -8.99 -7.60
N ASP A 102 11.57 -9.77 -7.78
CA ASP A 102 11.56 -11.17 -8.19
C ASP A 102 10.39 -11.89 -7.49
N ALA A 103 9.26 -11.97 -8.20
CA ALA A 103 8.25 -12.95 -7.93
C ALA A 103 8.83 -14.21 -8.55
N GLU A 104 9.47 -15.03 -7.73
CA GLU A 104 9.76 -16.41 -8.09
C GLU A 104 8.47 -17.21 -7.82
N PRO A 105 7.71 -17.60 -8.85
CA PRO A 105 6.64 -18.57 -8.67
C PRO A 105 7.27 -19.96 -8.58
N GLU A 106 7.02 -20.60 -7.45
CA GLU A 106 6.62 -22.01 -7.34
C GLU A 106 7.55 -23.11 -7.90
N ALA A 107 8.02 -23.93 -6.95
CA ALA A 107 8.12 -25.39 -7.02
C ALA A 107 8.88 -26.03 -8.20
N GLU A 108 10.11 -26.45 -7.93
CA GLU A 108 10.62 -27.70 -8.52
C GLU A 108 10.22 -28.89 -7.62
N PRO A 109 9.50 -29.90 -8.15
CA PRO A 109 9.48 -31.23 -7.55
C PRO A 109 10.82 -31.90 -7.84
N GLU A 110 11.55 -32.31 -6.81
CA GLU A 110 12.74 -33.15 -6.97
C GLU A 110 12.37 -34.46 -7.69
N ALA A 111 12.91 -34.62 -8.90
CA ALA A 111 13.19 -35.90 -9.56
C ALA A 111 14.74 -36.07 -9.60
N PRO A 112 15.35 -37.23 -9.94
CA PRO A 112 14.82 -38.54 -10.36
C PRO A 112 15.46 -39.74 -9.61
N GLY A 113 15.07 -40.97 -9.99
CA GLY A 113 15.70 -42.19 -9.51
C GLY A 113 17.12 -42.43 -10.05
N ALA A 114 17.91 -43.22 -9.31
CA ALA A 114 19.04 -43.98 -9.84
C ALA A 114 19.42 -45.13 -8.90
N ALA A 115 19.78 -46.26 -9.54
CA ALA A 115 20.42 -47.49 -9.06
C ALA A 115 19.50 -48.61 -8.52
#